data_AF-A0A4S3JK80-F1
#
_entry.id   AF-A0A4S3JK80-F1
#
_cell.length_a   1.000
_cell.length_b   1.000
_cell.length_c   1.000
_cell.angle_alpha   90.00
_cell.angle_beta   90.00
_cell.angle_gamma   90.00
#
_symmetry.space_group_name_H-M   'P 1'
#
loop_
_entity.id
_entity.type
_entity.pdbx_description
1 polymer ?
#
loop_
_entity_poly.entity_id
_entity_poly.type
_entity_poly.pdbx_seq_one_letter_code
_entity_poly.pdbx_strand_id
1 'polypeptide(L)'
;MALPVTELIYFQLKSSVKPEDPSNEEEWADAHSSIQTHLLTPYVESTTQPTIIFTTLNPSISETDTLSTNPVTELCALAFPSSMTPDARKTLNADLINFRTTLTEKLPEDSRPTSWTMGCVERPGTLQHEKSPSGQAFVHLLVVGWDSVEKHMAGKTTEEFTRSIQPIREKMLAPLPGLGMKHVSFQKI
;
A
#
# COMPACT_ATOMS: atom_id res chain seq x y z
N MET A 1 12.15 21.95 -1.07
CA MET A 1 12.25 20.82 -0.12
C MET A 1 11.91 19.55 -0.89
N ALA A 2 12.70 18.49 -0.72
CA ALA A 2 12.36 17.18 -1.30
C ALA A 2 11.18 16.58 -0.52
N LEU A 3 10.25 15.92 -1.21
CA LEU A 3 9.15 15.22 -0.54
C LEU A 3 9.71 13.97 0.17
N PRO A 4 9.22 13.65 1.37
CA PRO A 4 9.65 12.46 2.10
C PRO A 4 9.24 11.19 1.35
N VAL A 5 10.21 10.28 1.20
CA VAL A 5 10.02 8.97 0.55
C VAL A 5 9.73 7.93 1.63
N THR A 6 8.68 7.13 1.42
CA THR A 6 8.36 5.99 2.28
C THR A 6 8.94 4.71 1.70
N GLU A 7 9.69 3.95 2.51
CA GLU A 7 10.11 2.57 2.22
C GLU A 7 9.14 1.59 2.88
N LEU A 8 8.61 0.63 2.12
CA LEU A 8 7.85 -0.50 2.65
C LEU A 8 8.50 -1.82 2.24
N ILE A 9 8.63 -2.73 3.20
CA ILE A 9 9.27 -4.03 3.01
C ILE A 9 8.27 -5.12 3.38
N TYR A 10 8.00 -5.99 2.42
CA TYR A 10 7.07 -7.11 2.57
C TYR A 10 7.86 -8.40 2.58
N PHE A 11 7.74 -9.18 3.63
CA PHE A 11 8.37 -10.49 3.77
C PHE A 11 7.49 -11.43 4.59
N GLN A 12 7.80 -12.71 4.54
CA GLN A 12 7.17 -13.74 5.36
C GLN A 12 8.17 -14.19 6.43
N LEU A 13 7.75 -14.07 7.69
CA LEU A 13 8.51 -14.58 8.82
C LEU A 13 8.51 -16.10 8.84
N LYS A 14 9.61 -16.66 9.35
CA LYS A 14 9.67 -18.07 9.73
C LYS A 14 8.55 -18.36 10.73
N SER A 15 7.91 -19.52 10.61
CA SER A 15 6.87 -19.94 11.55
C SER A 15 7.32 -19.96 13.02
N SER A 16 8.64 -20.09 13.28
CA SER A 16 9.23 -20.05 14.62
C SER A 16 9.45 -18.63 15.17
N VAL A 17 9.38 -17.60 14.34
CA VAL A 17 9.64 -16.22 14.74
C VAL A 17 8.34 -15.56 15.17
N LYS A 18 8.36 -15.03 16.38
CA LYS A 18 7.26 -14.25 16.95
C LYS A 18 7.67 -12.79 16.98
N PRO A 19 7.15 -11.93 16.07
CA PRO A 19 7.56 -10.53 15.99
C PRO A 19 7.26 -9.73 17.27
N GLU A 20 6.35 -10.21 18.12
CA GLU A 20 6.03 -9.63 19.42
C GLU A 20 7.00 -10.04 20.54
N ASP A 21 7.89 -11.01 20.31
CA ASP A 21 8.86 -11.45 21.31
C ASP A 21 10.01 -10.42 21.42
N PRO A 22 10.23 -9.81 22.61
CA PRO A 22 11.28 -8.80 22.80
C PRO A 22 12.70 -9.32 22.52
N SER A 23 12.91 -10.64 22.54
CA SER A 23 14.22 -11.22 22.17
C SER A 23 14.54 -11.09 20.68
N ASN A 24 13.55 -10.76 19.85
CA ASN A 24 13.72 -10.44 18.43
C ASN A 24 13.86 -8.92 18.17
N GLU A 25 13.93 -8.10 19.23
CA GLU A 25 14.18 -6.66 19.11
C GLU A 25 15.65 -6.44 18.70
N GLU A 26 15.84 -5.85 17.52
CA GLU A 26 17.16 -5.48 16.99
C GLU A 26 17.33 -3.95 17.10
N GLU A 27 18.44 -3.50 17.70
CA GLU A 27 18.72 -2.08 17.87
C GLU A 27 19.03 -1.44 16.50
N TRP A 28 18.08 -0.64 16.01
CA TRP A 28 18.09 -0.07 14.67
C TRP A 28 18.89 1.23 14.60
N ALA A 29 20.20 1.15 14.36
CA ALA A 29 21.05 2.31 14.16
C ALA A 29 21.65 2.33 12.74
N ASP A 30 20.92 2.86 11.76
CA ASP A 30 21.49 3.19 10.44
C ASP A 30 21.41 4.71 10.19
N ALA A 31 22.56 5.29 9.80
CA ALA A 31 22.67 6.69 9.40
C ALA A 31 21.91 7.01 8.10
N HIS A 32 21.52 5.98 7.33
CA HIS A 32 20.89 6.13 6.02
C HIS A 32 19.36 6.04 6.00
N SER A 33 18.70 5.87 7.15
CA SER A 33 17.23 5.77 7.23
C SER A 33 16.64 4.69 6.29
N SER A 34 17.38 3.61 6.04
CA SER A 34 17.01 2.51 5.14
C SER A 34 17.33 1.16 5.76
N ILE A 35 16.64 0.11 5.33
CA ILE A 35 16.87 -1.25 5.87
C ILE A 35 18.03 -1.96 5.19
N GLN A 36 19.01 -2.40 5.97
CA GLN A 36 19.96 -3.43 5.56
C GLN A 36 19.26 -4.78 5.52
N THR A 37 18.67 -5.12 4.37
CA THR A 37 17.76 -6.27 4.21
C THR A 37 18.38 -7.62 4.57
N HIS A 38 19.71 -7.75 4.54
CA HIS A 38 20.40 -8.95 4.98
C HIS A 38 20.24 -9.22 6.49
N LEU A 39 19.97 -8.19 7.31
CA LEU A 39 19.65 -8.35 8.74
C LEU A 39 18.31 -9.08 8.96
N LEU A 40 17.42 -9.09 7.97
CA LEU A 40 16.17 -9.84 8.04
C LEU A 40 16.37 -11.35 7.81
N THR A 41 17.53 -11.79 7.29
CA THR A 41 17.80 -13.20 6.91
C THR A 41 17.54 -14.23 8.03
N PRO A 42 17.86 -13.98 9.32
CA PRO A 42 17.55 -14.91 10.39
C PRO A 42 16.05 -15.12 10.58
N TYR A 43 15.23 -14.12 10.22
CA TYR A 43 13.81 -14.06 10.52
C TYR A 43 12.92 -14.46 9.35
N VAL A 44 13.39 -14.31 8.12
CA VAL A 44 12.60 -14.53 6.89
C VAL A 44 12.64 -16.00 6.47
N GLU A 45 11.51 -16.55 6.02
CA GLU A 45 11.46 -17.88 5.40
C GLU A 45 12.42 -17.93 4.19
N SER A 46 13.24 -18.97 4.10
CA SER A 46 14.28 -19.08 3.06
C SER A 46 13.73 -19.10 1.64
N THR A 47 12.44 -19.42 1.49
CA THR A 47 11.71 -19.41 0.22
C THR A 47 11.17 -18.04 -0.17
N THR A 48 11.29 -17.03 0.68
CA THR A 48 10.70 -15.70 0.47
C THR A 48 11.79 -14.69 0.12
N GLN A 49 11.66 -14.05 -1.04
CA GLN A 49 12.42 -12.83 -1.33
C GLN A 49 11.62 -11.63 -0.82
N PRO A 50 12.20 -10.76 0.04
CA PRO A 50 11.53 -9.54 0.46
C PRO A 50 11.20 -8.64 -0.74
N THR A 51 9.96 -8.17 -0.80
CA THR A 51 9.54 -7.15 -1.77
C THR A 51 9.70 -5.78 -1.13
N ILE A 52 10.55 -4.95 -1.72
CA ILE A 52 10.83 -3.59 -1.25
C ILE A 52 10.26 -2.61 -2.26
N ILE A 53 9.46 -1.66 -1.78
CA ILE A 53 8.92 -0.58 -2.59
C ILE A 53 9.20 0.77 -1.93
N PHE A 54 9.52 1.76 -2.75
CA PHE A 54 9.66 3.15 -2.35
C PHE A 54 8.60 3.99 -3.05
N THR A 55 7.89 4.81 -2.30
CA THR A 55 6.83 5.67 -2.82
C THR A 55 6.80 6.99 -2.08
N THR A 56 6.54 8.08 -2.79
CA THR A 56 6.18 9.35 -2.19
C THR A 56 4.68 9.34 -1.91
N LEU A 57 4.32 9.30 -0.63
CA LEU A 57 2.93 9.28 -0.18
C LEU A 57 2.41 10.71 0.00
N ASN A 58 1.17 10.96 -0.43
CA ASN A 58 0.52 12.26 -0.28
C ASN A 58 -0.88 12.11 0.37
N PRO A 59 -1.11 12.72 1.55
CA PRO A 59 -0.14 13.43 2.40
C PRO A 59 0.98 12.50 2.90
N SER A 60 2.11 13.06 3.34
CA SER A 60 3.21 12.24 3.86
C SER A 60 2.83 11.56 5.18
N ILE A 61 3.15 10.28 5.31
CA ILE A 61 2.99 9.56 6.59
C ILE A 61 3.98 10.01 7.67
N SER A 62 5.08 10.68 7.31
CA SER A 62 6.03 11.24 8.28
C SER A 62 5.58 12.59 8.83
N GLU A 63 4.65 13.24 8.14
CA GLU A 63 4.09 14.55 8.49
C GLU A 63 2.69 14.40 9.13
N THR A 64 2.21 13.16 9.27
CA THR A 64 0.92 12.85 9.90
C THR A 64 1.08 11.71 10.90
N ASP A 65 0.30 11.71 11.98
CA ASP A 65 0.27 10.59 12.92
C ASP A 65 -0.74 9.50 12.49
N THR A 66 -1.19 9.52 11.22
CA THR A 66 -2.32 8.70 10.75
C THR A 66 -2.06 7.22 10.88
N LEU A 67 -0.86 6.73 10.55
CA LEU A 67 -0.55 5.30 10.66
C LEU A 67 -0.72 4.77 12.09
N SER A 68 -0.24 5.51 13.08
CA SER A 68 -0.29 5.14 14.51
C SER A 68 -1.63 5.47 15.18
N THR A 69 -2.44 6.34 14.61
CA THR A 69 -3.74 6.75 15.19
C THR A 69 -4.92 6.01 14.57
N ASN A 70 -4.79 5.50 13.34
CA ASN A 70 -5.81 4.67 12.72
C ASN A 70 -5.95 3.34 13.48
N PRO A 71 -7.16 2.97 13.95
CA PRO A 71 -7.40 1.65 14.52
C PRO A 71 -7.04 0.51 13.55
N VAL A 72 -7.42 0.70 12.28
CA VAL A 72 -7.09 -0.20 11.17
C VAL A 72 -6.58 0.62 10.00
N THR A 73 -5.47 0.21 9.40
CA THR A 73 -4.97 0.75 8.13
C THR A 73 -5.07 -0.33 7.06
N GLU A 74 -5.74 -0.01 5.96
CA GLU A 74 -5.72 -0.78 4.73
C GLU A 74 -4.47 -0.40 3.91
N LEU A 75 -3.63 -1.40 3.61
CA LEU A 75 -2.59 -1.30 2.59
C LEU A 75 -3.09 -2.00 1.33
N CYS A 76 -3.21 -1.28 0.23
CA CYS A 76 -3.73 -1.82 -1.03
C CYS A 76 -2.84 -1.40 -2.20
N ALA A 77 -2.09 -2.35 -2.75
CA ALA A 77 -1.25 -2.14 -3.92
C ALA A 77 -2.04 -2.47 -5.21
N LEU A 78 -2.32 -1.45 -6.01
CA LEU A 78 -3.03 -1.56 -7.27
C LEU A 78 -2.02 -1.69 -8.41
N ALA A 79 -1.94 -2.86 -9.03
CA ALA A 79 -1.05 -3.14 -10.14
C ALA A 79 -1.71 -2.85 -11.49
N PHE A 80 -0.98 -2.21 -12.40
CA PHE A 80 -1.45 -1.85 -13.75
C PHE A 80 -0.39 -2.18 -14.80
N PRO A 81 -0.75 -2.49 -16.06
CA PRO A 81 0.22 -2.80 -17.10
C PRO A 81 1.19 -1.65 -17.37
N SER A 82 2.50 -1.92 -17.40
CA SER A 82 3.48 -0.88 -17.75
C SER A 82 3.38 -0.40 -19.21
N SER A 83 2.73 -1.20 -20.07
CA SER A 83 2.48 -0.89 -21.48
C SER A 83 1.27 0.03 -21.72
N MET A 84 0.63 0.56 -20.66
CA MET A 84 -0.47 1.52 -20.82
C MET A 84 -0.01 2.76 -21.60
N THR A 85 -0.87 3.26 -22.49
CA THR A 85 -0.60 4.50 -23.23
C THR A 85 -0.67 5.71 -22.29
N PRO A 86 -0.05 6.85 -22.66
CA PRO A 86 -0.15 8.08 -21.88
C PRO A 86 -1.59 8.53 -21.61
N ASP A 87 -2.47 8.43 -22.60
CA ASP A 87 -3.89 8.78 -22.44
C ASP A 87 -4.60 7.83 -21.48
N ALA A 88 -4.35 6.51 -21.58
CA ALA A 88 -4.91 5.54 -20.64
C ALA A 88 -4.42 5.79 -19.21
N ARG A 89 -3.16 6.18 -19.03
CA ARG A 89 -2.59 6.54 -17.72
C ARG A 89 -3.17 7.84 -17.18
N LYS A 90 -3.44 8.83 -18.03
CA LYS A 90 -4.14 10.05 -17.66
C LYS A 90 -5.57 9.77 -17.19
N THR A 91 -6.31 8.92 -17.91
CA THR A 91 -7.65 8.48 -17.49
C THR A 91 -7.59 7.74 -16.15
N LEU A 92 -6.66 6.81 -15.98
CA LEU A 92 -6.47 6.10 -14.70
C LEU A 92 -6.21 7.07 -13.55
N ASN A 93 -5.34 8.06 -13.72
CA ASN A 93 -5.07 9.06 -12.68
C ASN A 93 -6.33 9.87 -12.33
N ALA A 94 -7.14 10.24 -13.33
CA ALA A 94 -8.42 10.91 -13.09
C ALA A 94 -9.40 9.99 -12.34
N ASP A 95 -9.46 8.70 -12.68
CA ASP A 95 -10.28 7.71 -11.99
C ASP A 95 -9.85 7.54 -10.53
N LEU A 96 -8.54 7.45 -10.25
CA LEU A 96 -7.97 7.37 -8.90
C LEU A 96 -8.29 8.63 -8.06
N ILE A 97 -8.21 9.82 -8.66
CA ILE A 97 -8.60 11.07 -8.00
C ILE A 97 -10.10 11.06 -7.68
N ASN A 98 -10.94 10.69 -8.64
CA ASN A 98 -12.38 10.59 -8.41
C ASN A 98 -12.72 9.54 -7.34
N PHE A 99 -12.00 8.42 -7.29
CA PHE A 99 -12.16 7.38 -6.28
C PHE A 99 -11.85 7.94 -4.88
N ARG A 100 -10.68 8.59 -4.72
CA ARG A 100 -10.33 9.32 -3.48
C ARG A 100 -11.44 10.29 -3.06
N THR A 101 -11.81 11.23 -3.93
CA THR A 101 -12.84 12.24 -3.64
C THR A 101 -14.17 11.59 -3.28
N THR A 102 -14.55 10.51 -3.94
CA THR A 102 -15.80 9.80 -3.63
C THR A 102 -15.76 9.25 -2.21
N LEU A 103 -14.67 8.58 -1.84
CA LEU A 103 -14.53 7.99 -0.51
C LEU A 103 -14.38 9.04 0.58
N THR A 104 -13.67 10.14 0.34
CA THR A 104 -13.38 11.14 1.38
C THR A 104 -14.44 12.23 1.50
N GLU A 105 -15.26 12.47 0.47
CA GLU A 105 -16.18 13.62 0.43
C GLU A 105 -17.63 13.26 0.11
N LYS A 106 -17.88 12.19 -0.65
CA LYS A 106 -19.24 11.87 -1.15
C LYS A 106 -19.93 10.76 -0.37
N LEU A 107 -19.18 9.84 0.24
CA LEU A 107 -19.77 8.83 1.12
C LEU A 107 -20.45 9.49 2.34
N PRO A 108 -21.46 8.83 2.95
CA PRO A 108 -21.95 9.23 4.27
C PRO A 108 -20.79 9.32 5.27
N GLU A 109 -20.78 10.33 6.13
CA GLU A 109 -19.65 10.63 7.03
C GLU A 109 -19.18 9.40 7.83
N ASP A 110 -20.12 8.64 8.41
CA ASP A 110 -19.83 7.43 9.19
C ASP A 110 -19.24 6.27 8.38
N SER A 111 -19.32 6.35 7.05
CA SER A 111 -18.82 5.34 6.09
C SER A 111 -17.51 5.76 5.41
N ARG A 112 -16.99 6.96 5.72
CA ARG A 112 -15.73 7.45 5.15
C ARG A 112 -14.53 6.80 5.82
N PRO A 113 -13.40 6.68 5.10
CA PRO A 113 -12.14 6.39 5.76
C PRO A 113 -11.74 7.54 6.68
N THR A 114 -11.07 7.22 7.79
CA THR A 114 -10.57 8.19 8.77
C THR A 114 -9.37 8.97 8.24
N SER A 115 -8.60 8.35 7.35
CA SER A 115 -7.48 8.98 6.65
C SER A 115 -7.30 8.37 5.26
N TRP A 116 -6.73 9.15 4.35
CA TRP A 116 -6.44 8.71 2.99
C TRP A 116 -5.09 9.22 2.56
N THR A 117 -4.24 8.30 2.12
CA THR A 117 -2.93 8.59 1.57
C THR A 117 -2.67 7.69 0.36
N MET A 118 -2.05 8.24 -0.68
CA MET A 118 -1.73 7.48 -1.90
C MET A 118 -0.40 7.93 -2.50
N GLY A 119 0.30 6.99 -3.14
CA GLY A 119 1.48 7.27 -3.95
C GLY A 119 1.64 6.30 -5.12
N CYS A 120 2.45 6.69 -6.10
CA CYS A 120 2.93 5.77 -7.13
C CYS A 120 4.25 5.19 -6.65
N VAL A 121 4.44 3.87 -6.78
CA VAL A 121 5.73 3.24 -6.50
C VAL A 121 6.74 3.75 -7.53
N GLU A 122 7.82 4.34 -7.02
CA GLU A 122 8.89 4.95 -7.80
C GLU A 122 10.08 4.00 -7.94
N ARG A 123 10.33 3.18 -6.92
CA ARG A 123 11.43 2.21 -6.92
C ARG A 123 10.95 0.87 -6.36
N PRO A 124 11.09 -0.24 -7.12
CA PRO A 124 11.40 -0.22 -8.55
C PRO A 124 10.24 0.43 -9.34
N GLY A 125 10.54 1.16 -10.41
CA GLY A 125 9.51 1.86 -11.19
C GLY A 125 8.52 0.91 -11.88
N THR A 126 8.91 -0.36 -12.07
CA THR A 126 8.04 -1.45 -12.47
C THR A 126 8.41 -2.75 -11.74
N LEU A 127 7.46 -3.66 -11.63
CA LEU A 127 7.58 -4.98 -11.02
C LEU A 127 7.20 -6.06 -12.05
N GLN A 128 7.82 -7.24 -11.96
CA GLN A 128 7.44 -8.38 -12.81
C GLN A 128 6.00 -8.80 -12.53
N HIS A 129 5.22 -9.03 -13.59
CA HIS A 129 3.84 -9.43 -13.48
C HIS A 129 3.42 -10.32 -14.66
N GLU A 130 3.15 -11.60 -14.40
CA GLU A 130 2.89 -12.62 -15.43
C GLU A 130 1.70 -12.31 -16.33
N LYS A 131 0.63 -11.72 -15.77
CA LYS A 131 -0.57 -11.37 -16.55
C LYS A 131 -0.48 -10.01 -17.25
N SER A 132 0.67 -9.32 -17.14
CA SER A 132 0.87 -8.06 -17.87
C SER A 132 1.29 -8.36 -19.31
N PRO A 133 0.76 -7.65 -20.33
CA PRO A 133 1.21 -7.80 -21.72
C PRO A 133 2.72 -7.63 -21.93
N SER A 134 3.36 -6.76 -21.15
CA SER A 134 4.82 -6.52 -21.18
C SER A 134 5.60 -7.40 -20.21
N GLY A 135 4.93 -8.24 -19.42
CA GLY A 135 5.52 -8.92 -18.26
C GLY A 135 5.87 -7.98 -17.09
N GLN A 136 5.49 -6.70 -17.16
CA GLN A 136 5.83 -5.68 -16.17
C GLN A 136 4.59 -4.86 -15.78
N ALA A 137 4.50 -4.48 -14.50
CA ALA A 137 3.44 -3.64 -13.96
C ALA A 137 4.01 -2.45 -13.19
N PHE A 138 3.33 -1.30 -13.23
CA PHE A 138 3.55 -0.24 -12.25
C PHE A 138 2.48 -0.33 -11.17
N VAL A 139 2.77 0.24 -10.00
CA VAL A 139 1.92 0.08 -8.81
C VAL A 139 1.57 1.43 -8.20
N HIS A 140 0.29 1.61 -7.87
CA HIS A 140 -0.14 2.63 -6.92
C HIS A 140 -0.36 2.00 -5.55
N LEU A 141 0.20 2.58 -4.50
CA LEU A 141 -0.05 2.18 -3.12
C LEU A 141 -1.09 3.10 -2.51
N LEU A 142 -2.19 2.53 -2.04
CA LEU A 142 -3.18 3.19 -1.20
C LEU A 142 -2.92 2.78 0.25
N VAL A 143 -2.94 3.77 1.13
CA VAL A 143 -2.81 3.65 2.58
C VAL A 143 -4.01 4.36 3.19
N VAL A 144 -5.01 3.59 3.64
CA VAL A 144 -6.34 4.12 3.99
C VAL A 144 -6.70 3.74 5.42
N GLY A 145 -7.01 4.72 6.24
CA GLY A 145 -7.44 4.52 7.63
C GLY A 145 -8.92 4.19 7.74
N TRP A 146 -9.25 3.29 8.65
CA TRP A 146 -10.62 2.88 8.96
C TRP A 146 -10.80 2.70 10.47
N ASP A 147 -12.01 2.97 10.97
CA ASP A 147 -12.34 2.69 12.39
C ASP A 147 -12.31 1.20 12.70
N SER A 148 -12.65 0.36 11.72
CA SER A 148 -12.59 -1.10 11.84
C SER A 148 -12.55 -1.78 10.46
N VAL A 149 -12.23 -3.08 10.44
CA VAL A 149 -12.31 -3.90 9.23
C VAL A 149 -13.75 -3.94 8.71
N GLU A 150 -14.72 -4.04 9.59
CA GLU A 150 -16.15 -4.10 9.27
C GLU A 150 -16.61 -2.81 8.60
N LYS A 151 -16.16 -1.64 9.07
CA LYS A 151 -16.47 -0.35 8.43
C LYS A 151 -15.94 -0.28 7.01
N HIS A 152 -14.69 -0.67 6.79
CA HIS A 152 -14.15 -0.77 5.43
C HIS A 152 -14.99 -1.72 4.56
N MET A 153 -15.28 -2.92 5.07
CA MET A 153 -16.02 -3.92 4.30
C MET A 153 -17.45 -3.46 3.99
N ALA A 154 -18.12 -2.76 4.91
CA ALA A 154 -19.41 -2.12 4.66
C ALA A 154 -19.31 -1.02 3.59
N GLY A 155 -18.31 -0.14 3.69
CA GLY A 155 -18.05 0.92 2.70
C GLY A 155 -17.90 0.38 1.27
N LYS A 156 -17.26 -0.79 1.11
CA LYS A 156 -17.13 -1.48 -0.19
C LYS A 156 -18.44 -1.92 -0.83
N THR A 157 -19.52 -2.02 -0.05
CA THR A 157 -20.84 -2.44 -0.55
C THR A 157 -21.71 -1.28 -1.03
N THR A 158 -21.28 -0.04 -0.76
CA THR A 158 -21.99 1.16 -1.22
C THR A 158 -21.97 1.30 -2.75
N GLU A 159 -23.00 1.94 -3.29
CA GLU A 159 -23.11 2.18 -4.73
C GLU A 159 -22.00 3.14 -5.20
N GLU A 160 -21.73 4.18 -4.41
CA GLU A 160 -20.70 5.17 -4.68
C GLU A 160 -19.31 4.53 -4.76
N PHE A 161 -18.97 3.66 -3.82
CA PHE A 161 -17.71 2.90 -3.86
C PHE A 161 -17.65 2.03 -5.10
N THR A 162 -18.69 1.22 -5.34
CA THR A 162 -18.72 0.26 -6.44
C THR A 162 -18.55 0.96 -7.79
N ARG A 163 -19.30 2.05 -8.00
CA ARG A 163 -19.26 2.84 -9.23
C ARG A 163 -17.93 3.55 -9.43
N SER A 164 -17.34 4.09 -8.36
CA SER A 164 -16.08 4.85 -8.48
C SER A 164 -14.84 3.96 -8.63
N ILE A 165 -14.83 2.75 -8.07
CA ILE A 165 -13.71 1.81 -8.22
C ILE A 165 -13.75 1.00 -9.51
N GLN A 166 -14.93 0.82 -10.12
CA GLN A 166 -15.11 0.02 -11.33
C GLN A 166 -14.12 0.38 -12.46
N PRO A 167 -13.99 1.65 -12.91
CA PRO A 167 -13.09 1.98 -14.02
C PRO A 167 -11.61 1.74 -13.69
N ILE A 168 -11.25 1.69 -12.41
CA ILE A 168 -9.91 1.33 -11.94
C ILE A 168 -9.74 -0.19 -12.05
N ARG A 169 -10.69 -0.97 -11.51
CA ARG A 169 -10.67 -2.45 -11.53
C ARG A 169 -10.60 -3.02 -12.94
N GLU A 170 -11.29 -2.42 -13.90
CA GLU A 170 -11.25 -2.84 -15.31
C GLU A 170 -9.85 -2.74 -15.94
N LYS A 171 -8.99 -1.85 -15.42
CA LYS A 171 -7.60 -1.66 -15.87
C LYS A 171 -6.59 -2.40 -15.00
N MET A 172 -7.00 -2.87 -13.83
CA MET A 172 -6.11 -3.50 -12.86
C MET A 172 -5.70 -4.89 -13.32
N LEU A 173 -4.46 -5.22 -13.02
CA LEU A 173 -3.97 -6.59 -13.01
C LEU A 173 -4.32 -7.26 -11.69
N ALA A 174 -4.09 -8.58 -11.62
CA ALA A 174 -4.15 -9.29 -10.34
C ALA A 174 -3.14 -8.68 -9.35
N PRO A 175 -3.37 -8.78 -8.03
CA PRO A 175 -2.37 -8.35 -7.06
C PRO A 175 -1.04 -9.11 -7.24
N LEU A 176 0.07 -8.40 -7.09
CA LEU A 176 1.40 -9.01 -7.04
C LEU A 176 1.52 -9.92 -5.79
N PRO A 177 2.26 -11.03 -5.87
CA PRO A 177 2.53 -11.88 -4.72
C PRO A 177 3.03 -11.06 -3.51
N GLY A 178 2.41 -11.26 -2.35
CA GLY A 178 2.75 -10.56 -1.10
C GLY A 178 2.20 -9.12 -0.95
N LEU A 179 1.77 -8.48 -2.04
CA LEU A 179 1.24 -7.11 -2.10
C LEU A 179 -0.29 -7.05 -2.24
N GLY A 180 -0.99 -8.15 -1.94
CA GLY A 180 -2.45 -8.13 -1.82
C GLY A 180 -2.93 -7.13 -0.76
N MET A 181 -4.22 -6.79 -0.81
CA MET A 181 -4.83 -5.92 0.22
C MET A 181 -4.69 -6.54 1.60
N LYS A 182 -4.22 -5.75 2.58
CA LYS A 182 -4.06 -6.15 3.98
C LYS A 182 -4.66 -5.11 4.90
N HIS A 183 -5.25 -5.57 6.00
CA HIS A 183 -5.55 -4.75 7.18
C HIS A 183 -4.44 -4.91 8.19
N VAL A 184 -3.86 -3.80 8.61
CA VAL A 184 -2.73 -3.75 9.54
C VAL A 184 -2.98 -2.69 10.61
N SER A 185 -2.40 -2.88 11.79
CA SER A 185 -2.27 -1.84 12.81
C SER A 185 -0.79 -1.52 12.93
N PHE A 186 -0.46 -0.23 13.07
CA PHE A 186 0.92 0.21 13.25
C PHE A 186 1.12 0.64 14.69
N GLN A 187 2.19 0.13 15.30
CA GLN A 187 2.66 0.57 16.60
C GLN A 187 3.96 1.33 16.40
N LYS A 188 4.02 2.56 16.93
CA LYS A 188 5.26 3.32 17.00
C LYS A 188 6.13 2.72 18.11
N ILE A 189 7.35 2.36 17.76
CA ILE A 189 8.41 1.90 18.68
C ILE A 189 9.24 3.11 19.05
#